data_AF-A0A0V7ZB28-F1
#
_entry.id   AF-A0A0V7ZB28-F1
#
_cell.length_a   1.000
_cell.length_b   1.000
_cell.length_c   1.000
_cell.angle_alpha   90.00
_cell.angle_beta   90.00
_cell.angle_gamma   90.00
#
_symmetry.space_group_name_H-M   'P 1'
#
loop_
_entity.id
_entity.type
_entity.pdbx_description
1 polymer ?
#
loop_
_entity_poly.entity_id
_entity_poly.type
_entity_poly.pdbx_seq_one_letter_code
_entity_poly.pdbx_strand_id
1 'polypeptide(L)'
;MALGIICGMILVGDLEASGLLVSQKGRAFQPGNIALSRGETVMFVNDDSDLLHHVFVESDTFNFDSGDQEPGSRTPVTFTEKGTFQVLCGIHPKMKLVVRVN
;
A
#
# COMPACT_ATOMS: atom_id res chain seq x y z
N MET A 1 33.03 -26.69 -37.84
CA MET A 1 31.78 -26.35 -38.53
C MET A 1 30.65 -26.63 -37.56
N ALA A 2 29.92 -25.58 -37.17
CA ALA A 2 28.50 -25.53 -36.75
C ALA A 2 27.98 -26.63 -35.76
N LEU A 3 27.25 -26.35 -34.68
CA LEU A 3 26.33 -25.26 -34.38
C LEU A 3 26.31 -25.02 -32.86
N GLY A 4 26.14 -23.75 -32.47
CA GLY A 4 25.84 -23.36 -31.11
C GLY A 4 24.42 -23.73 -30.70
N ILE A 5 24.27 -24.03 -29.42
CA ILE A 5 22.98 -24.09 -28.73
C ILE A 5 23.03 -22.95 -27.70
N ILE A 6 22.42 -21.82 -28.05
CA ILE A 6 22.11 -20.77 -27.09
C ILE A 6 20.85 -21.24 -26.37
N CYS A 7 21.02 -21.76 -25.16
CA CYS A 7 19.92 -22.00 -24.23
C CYS A 7 19.41 -20.63 -23.78
N GLY A 8 18.15 -20.32 -24.12
CA GLY A 8 17.53 -19.03 -23.86
C GLY A 8 17.57 -18.67 -22.38
N MET A 9 18.21 -17.54 -22.08
CA MET A 9 18.02 -16.85 -20.81
C MET A 9 16.59 -16.32 -20.80
N ILE A 10 15.70 -17.02 -20.09
CA ILE A 10 14.44 -16.43 -19.66
C ILE A 10 14.83 -15.38 -18.61
N LEU A 11 14.82 -14.11 -19.03
CA LEU A 11 14.74 -13.00 -18.09
C LEU A 11 13.36 -13.11 -17.43
N VAL A 12 13.29 -13.82 -16.31
CA VAL A 12 12.21 -13.62 -15.35
C VAL A 12 12.50 -12.23 -14.82
N GLY A 13 11.83 -11.22 -15.39
CA GLY A 13 11.81 -9.90 -14.78
C GLY A 13 11.21 -10.10 -13.40
N ASP A 14 12.02 -9.93 -12.37
CA ASP A 14 11.52 -9.79 -11.02
C ASP A 14 10.54 -8.61 -11.06
N LEU A 15 9.25 -8.92 -11.09
CA LEU A 15 8.22 -7.97 -10.77
C LEU A 15 8.32 -7.77 -9.25
N GLU A 16 9.38 -7.09 -8.82
CA GLU A 16 9.32 -6.38 -7.55
C GLU A 16 8.17 -5.40 -7.73
N ALA A 17 6.99 -5.78 -7.24
CA ALA A 17 5.99 -4.81 -6.87
C ALA A 17 6.73 -3.88 -5.91
N SER A 18 7.20 -2.74 -6.40
CA SER A 18 7.77 -1.67 -5.61
C SER A 18 6.63 -1.12 -4.78
N GLY A 19 6.24 -1.88 -3.76
CA GLY A 19 5.09 -1.63 -2.92
C GLY A 19 5.38 -0.34 -2.19
N LEU A 20 4.59 0.68 -2.51
CA LEU A 20 4.75 1.99 -1.89
C LEU A 20 4.53 1.82 -0.38
N LEU A 21 5.47 2.29 0.43
CA LEU A 21 5.37 2.19 1.88
C LEU A 21 4.70 3.45 2.44
N VAL A 22 3.73 3.26 3.33
CA VAL A 22 3.13 4.33 4.13
C VAL A 22 3.33 4.00 5.61
N SER A 23 4.03 4.88 6.31
CA SER A 23 4.25 4.80 7.74
C SER A 23 3.07 5.40 8.49
N GLN A 24 2.66 4.76 9.57
CA GLN A 24 1.74 5.29 10.58
C GLN A 24 2.55 5.56 11.83
N LYS A 25 2.77 6.85 12.13
CA LYS A 25 3.58 7.27 13.27
C LYS A 25 3.14 8.61 13.80
N GLY A 26 3.08 8.76 15.12
CA GLY A 26 2.68 9.99 15.78
C GLY A 26 1.25 10.41 15.38
N ARG A 27 0.35 9.45 15.19
CA ARG A 27 -1.04 9.68 14.72
C ARG A 27 -1.14 10.38 13.36
N ALA A 28 -0.20 10.09 12.46
CA ALA A 28 -0.18 10.58 11.08
C ALA A 28 0.18 9.45 10.10
N PHE A 29 -0.41 9.47 8.91
CA PHE A 29 0.10 8.72 7.77
C PHE A 29 1.22 9.53 7.09
N GLN A 30 2.33 8.88 6.74
CA GLN A 30 3.48 9.49 6.10
C GLN A 30 3.93 8.65 4.90
N PRO A 31 3.95 9.24 3.68
CA PRO A 31 3.49 10.59 3.35
C PRO A 31 1.95 10.74 3.48
N GLY A 32 1.47 11.99 3.60
CA GLY A 32 0.03 12.29 3.72
C GLY A 32 -0.73 12.32 2.39
N ASN A 33 -0.04 12.17 1.26
CA ASN A 33 -0.62 12.00 -0.06
C ASN A 33 0.27 11.13 -0.93
N ILE A 34 -0.33 10.29 -1.78
CA ILE A 34 0.37 9.40 -2.71
C ILE A 34 -0.38 9.30 -4.04
N ALA A 35 0.34 8.96 -5.09
CA ALA A 35 -0.22 8.64 -6.40
C ALA A 35 0.19 7.23 -6.81
N LEU A 36 -0.76 6.48 -7.36
CA LEU A 36 -0.64 5.09 -7.76
C LEU A 36 -1.17 4.88 -9.18
N SER A 37 -0.73 3.81 -9.81
CA SER A 37 -1.39 3.16 -10.94
C SER A 37 -2.41 2.15 -10.43
N ARG A 38 -3.50 1.95 -11.19
CA ARG A 38 -4.49 0.91 -10.85
C ARG A 38 -3.84 -0.47 -10.71
N GLY A 39 -4.12 -1.14 -9.60
CA GLY A 39 -3.60 -2.47 -9.27
C GLY A 39 -2.31 -2.44 -8.46
N GLU A 40 -1.77 -1.27 -8.11
CA GLU A 40 -0.64 -1.17 -7.20
C GLU A 40 -1.05 -1.43 -5.75
N THR A 41 -0.09 -1.97 -4.99
CA THR A 41 -0.24 -2.28 -3.57
C THR A 41 0.55 -1.30 -2.73
N VAL A 42 -0.11 -0.74 -1.72
CA VAL A 42 0.52 0.06 -0.66
C VAL A 42 0.73 -0.84 0.55
N MET A 43 1.95 -0.81 1.09
CA MET A 43 2.27 -1.44 2.36
C MET A 43 2.14 -0.41 3.48
N PHE A 44 1.09 -0.51 4.27
CA PHE A 44 0.92 0.30 5.48
C PHE A 44 1.67 -0.34 6.63
N VAL A 45 2.45 0.44 7.37
CA VAL A 45 3.21 -0.04 8.53
C VAL A 45 2.83 0.78 9.75
N ASN A 46 2.53 0.12 10.86
CA ASN A 46 2.42 0.80 12.15
C ASN A 46 3.82 0.96 12.75
N ASP A 47 4.39 2.17 12.69
CA ASP A 47 5.73 2.49 13.21
C ASP A 47 5.70 3.16 14.61
N ASP A 48 4.53 3.30 15.21
CA ASP A 48 4.41 3.64 16.63
C ASP A 48 4.67 2.40 17.49
N SER A 49 5.22 2.61 18.70
CA SER A 49 5.59 1.52 19.62
C SER A 49 4.48 1.13 20.60
N ASP A 50 3.49 1.98 20.75
CA ASP A 50 2.52 1.95 21.85
C ASP A 50 1.09 2.28 21.41
N LEU A 51 0.88 2.57 20.11
CA LEU A 51 -0.42 2.94 19.56
C LEU A 51 -0.92 1.88 18.60
N LEU A 52 -2.20 1.54 18.71
CA LEU A 52 -2.93 0.85 17.67
C LEU A 52 -3.30 1.84 16.56
N HIS A 53 -3.33 1.35 15.33
CA HIS A 53 -3.79 2.11 14.17
C HIS A 53 -4.69 1.27 13.28
N HIS A 54 -5.38 1.91 12.34
CA HIS A 54 -6.23 1.27 11.33
C HIS A 54 -5.89 1.84 9.96
N VAL A 55 -6.12 1.04 8.93
CA VAL A 55 -6.27 1.46 7.55
C VAL A 55 -7.71 1.21 7.14
N PHE A 56 -8.49 2.29 7.08
CA PHE A 56 -9.89 2.28 6.73
C PHE A 56 -10.14 3.11 5.47
N VAL A 57 -10.89 2.57 4.52
CA VAL A 57 -11.34 3.25 3.30
C VAL A 57 -12.81 2.95 3.11
N GLU A 58 -13.62 4.00 2.95
CA GLU A 58 -15.03 3.87 2.59
C GLU A 58 -15.31 4.71 1.33
N SER A 59 -15.85 4.07 0.29
CA SER A 59 -16.26 4.72 -0.96
C SER A 59 -17.25 3.84 -1.74
N ASP A 60 -17.86 4.41 -2.78
CA ASP A 60 -18.83 3.69 -3.62
C ASP A 60 -18.23 2.48 -4.36
N THR A 61 -16.93 2.52 -4.67
CA THR A 61 -16.27 1.54 -5.55
C THR A 61 -15.23 0.69 -4.84
N PHE A 62 -14.65 1.19 -3.74
CA PHE A 62 -13.60 0.50 -3.01
C PHE A 62 -13.75 0.73 -1.50
N ASN A 63 -13.93 -0.36 -0.75
CA ASN A 63 -14.02 -0.36 0.70
C ASN A 63 -12.96 -1.30 1.27
N PHE A 64 -12.32 -0.90 2.36
CA PHE A 64 -11.31 -1.70 3.05
C PHE A 64 -11.27 -1.33 4.54
N ASP A 65 -11.08 -2.33 5.39
CA ASP A 65 -10.83 -2.15 6.82
C ASP A 65 -9.80 -3.18 7.28
N SER A 66 -8.68 -2.71 7.83
CA SER A 66 -7.66 -3.59 8.41
C SER A 66 -8.08 -4.17 9.76
N GLY A 67 -9.03 -3.55 10.46
CA GLY A 67 -9.16 -3.66 11.91
C GLY A 67 -7.92 -3.11 12.64
N ASP A 68 -7.75 -3.50 13.90
CA ASP A 68 -6.62 -3.12 14.74
C ASP A 68 -5.27 -3.57 14.14
N GLN A 69 -4.37 -2.63 13.94
CA GLN A 69 -2.98 -2.86 13.57
C GLN A 69 -2.10 -2.65 14.79
N GLU A 70 -1.51 -3.72 15.30
CA GLU A 70 -0.54 -3.68 16.38
C GLU A 70 0.75 -2.92 15.98
N PRO A 71 1.49 -2.34 16.94
CA PRO A 71 2.83 -1.83 16.72
C PRO A 71 3.72 -2.76 15.90
N GLY A 72 4.36 -2.24 14.86
CA GLY A 72 5.24 -2.98 13.95
C GLY A 72 4.55 -3.82 12.88
N SER A 73 3.21 -3.92 12.90
CA SER A 73 2.47 -4.70 11.90
C SER A 73 2.53 -4.05 10.51
N ARG A 74 2.36 -4.88 9.47
CA ARG A 74 2.39 -4.49 8.06
C ARG A 74 1.13 -4.99 7.37
N THR A 75 0.42 -4.11 6.67
CA THR A 75 -0.83 -4.44 5.98
C THR A 75 -0.74 -4.05 4.50
N PRO A 76 -0.76 -5.03 3.58
CA PRO A 76 -0.87 -4.75 2.15
C PRO A 76 -2.28 -4.33 1.79
N VAL A 77 -2.42 -3.26 0.99
CA VAL A 77 -3.69 -2.84 0.40
C VAL A 77 -3.52 -2.57 -1.09
N THR A 78 -4.20 -3.36 -1.93
CA THR A 78 -4.19 -3.20 -3.38
C THR A 78 -5.35 -2.32 -3.83
N PHE A 79 -5.04 -1.22 -4.52
CA PHE A 79 -6.07 -0.32 -5.04
C PHE A 79 -6.46 -0.72 -6.47
N THR A 80 -7.58 -1.44 -6.61
CA THR A 80 -8.04 -1.97 -7.89
C THR A 80 -8.89 -0.99 -8.69
N GLU A 81 -9.39 0.06 -8.06
CA GLU A 81 -10.27 1.05 -8.68
C GLU A 81 -9.55 2.37 -8.92
N LYS A 82 -9.83 3.01 -10.06
CA LYS A 82 -9.34 4.37 -10.33
C LYS A 82 -10.14 5.38 -9.52
N GLY A 83 -9.50 6.47 -9.10
CA GLY A 83 -10.19 7.51 -8.34
C GLY A 83 -9.30 8.20 -7.32
N THR A 84 -9.93 8.94 -6.42
CA THR A 84 -9.27 9.51 -5.24
C THR A 84 -9.93 8.94 -4.00
N PHE A 85 -9.15 8.27 -3.17
CA PHE A 85 -9.59 7.63 -1.95
C PHE A 85 -9.00 8.37 -0.75
N GLN A 86 -9.81 8.52 0.29
CA GLN A 86 -9.33 8.95 1.58
C GLN A 86 -9.13 7.71 2.45
N VAL A 87 -7.90 7.50 2.88
CA VAL A 87 -7.56 6.48 3.88
C VAL A 87 -7.57 7.15 5.24
N LEU A 88 -8.26 6.55 6.20
CA LEU A 88 -8.44 7.03 7.56
C LEU A 88 -7.93 5.99 8.57
N CYS A 89 -7.69 6.44 9.79
CA CYS A 89 -7.56 5.56 10.95
C CYS A 89 -8.86 5.62 11.76
N GLY A 90 -9.61 4.51 11.86
CA GLY A 90 -10.92 4.45 12.51
C GLY A 90 -10.93 4.91 13.97
N ILE A 91 -9.83 4.68 14.71
CA ILE A 91 -9.68 5.12 16.12
C ILE A 91 -9.00 6.48 16.30
N HIS A 92 -8.43 7.07 15.23
CA HIS A 92 -7.74 8.36 15.27
C HIS A 92 -8.27 9.30 14.16
N PRO A 93 -9.43 9.96 14.35
CA PRO A 93 -10.18 10.61 13.26
C PRO A 93 -9.47 11.76 12.51
N LYS A 94 -8.38 12.30 13.07
CA LYS A 94 -7.59 13.36 12.42
C LYS A 94 -6.54 12.81 11.44
N MET A 95 -6.28 11.51 11.51
CA MET A 95 -5.25 10.83 10.75
C MET A 95 -5.82 10.45 9.38
N LYS A 96 -5.27 11.03 8.32
CA LYS A 96 -5.76 10.86 6.95
C LYS A 96 -4.63 10.83 5.93
N LEU A 97 -4.81 10.03 4.89
CA LEU A 97 -3.98 9.96 3.69
C LEU A 97 -4.88 10.13 2.46
N VAL A 98 -4.41 10.88 1.47
CA VAL A 98 -5.06 10.95 0.15
C VAL A 98 -4.34 10.04 -0.83
N VAL A 99 -5.05 9.07 -1.40
CA VAL A 99 -4.53 8.16 -2.43
C VAL A 99 -5.20 8.49 -3.75
N ARG A 100 -4.40 8.90 -4.74
CA ARG A 100 -4.88 9.09 -6.11
C ARG A 100 -4.46 7.91 -6.97
N VAL A 101 -5.41 7.24 -7.62
CA VAL A 101 -5.18 6.10 -8.51
C VAL A 101 -5.52 6.50 -9.94
N ASN A 102 -4.51 6.45 -10.83
CA ASN A 102 -4.62 6.90 -12.22
C ASN A 102 -4.98 5.78 -13.22
#